data_AF-A0A9Q6WME2-F1
#
_entry.id   AF-A0A9Q6WME2-F1
#
_cell.length_a   1.000
_cell.length_b   1.000
_cell.length_c   1.000
_cell.angle_alpha   90.00
_cell.angle_beta   90.00
_cell.angle_gamma   90.00
#
_symmetry.space_group_name_H-M   'P 1'
#
loop_
_entity.id
_entity.type
_entity.pdbx_description
1 polymer ?
#
loop_
_entity_poly.entity_id
_entity_poly.type
_entity_poly.pdbx_seq_one_letter_code
_entity_poly.pdbx_strand_id
1 'polypeptide(L)'
;MNASGESSAQSNGASAFDASFDFRERLLANNWPDELKLLELLKRPDGADAKYALTLMRSDGVLLGVWSTPRERFLYPDFQFDDDGRLIPEVSLLLQVLPADNDDAGWRRAFWLYSPHALLEGHAPSSIFALDPRKVLEVAKAEFNALPDSGW
;
A
#
# COMPACT_ATOMS: atom_id res chain seq x y z
N MET A 1 50.48 -7.38 16.15
CA MET A 1 49.68 -8.10 15.14
C MET A 1 48.24 -7.61 15.27
N ASN A 2 47.79 -6.80 14.31
CA ASN A 2 46.41 -6.32 14.24
C ASN A 2 45.70 -7.04 13.09
N ALA A 3 44.52 -7.60 13.35
CA ALA A 3 43.51 -7.94 12.36
C ALA A 3 42.16 -7.72 13.07
N SER A 4 41.48 -6.61 12.81
CA SER A 4 40.50 -6.43 11.72
C SER A 4 39.27 -7.32 11.94
N GLY A 5 38.20 -6.69 12.43
CA GLY A 5 36.91 -7.35 12.66
C GLY A 5 35.76 -6.37 12.79
N GLU A 6 35.63 -5.40 11.87
CA GLU A 6 34.43 -4.55 11.79
C GLU A 6 34.14 -4.19 10.33
N SER A 7 33.40 -5.03 9.60
CA SER A 7 32.87 -4.69 8.27
C SER A 7 31.68 -5.55 7.83
N SER A 8 30.68 -5.73 8.72
CA SER A 8 29.50 -6.56 8.40
C SER A 8 28.16 -5.85 8.60
N ALA A 9 28.09 -4.75 9.36
CA ALA A 9 26.84 -4.05 9.63
C ALA A 9 26.47 -3.01 8.54
N GLN A 10 27.47 -2.40 7.90
CA GLN A 10 27.26 -1.29 6.97
C GLN A 10 26.84 -1.74 5.55
N SER A 11 27.15 -2.98 5.18
CA SER A 11 26.78 -3.57 3.88
C SER A 11 25.31 -4.00 3.79
N ASN A 12 24.71 -4.44 4.90
CA ASN A 12 23.32 -4.94 4.88
C ASN A 12 22.30 -3.80 4.74
N GLY A 13 22.56 -2.63 5.36
CA GLY A 13 21.66 -1.47 5.28
C GLY A 13 21.52 -0.87 3.89
N ALA A 14 22.63 -0.81 3.13
CA ALA A 14 22.61 -0.37 1.74
C ALA A 14 21.77 -1.31 0.86
N SER A 15 21.96 -2.63 0.98
CA SER A 15 21.21 -3.61 0.18
C SER A 15 19.70 -3.62 0.46
N ALA A 16 19.29 -3.41 1.71
CA ALA A 16 17.88 -3.36 2.07
C ALA A 16 17.21 -2.06 1.60
N PHE A 17 17.94 -0.94 1.68
CA PHE A 17 17.49 0.34 1.14
C PHE A 17 17.34 0.28 -0.39
N ASP A 18 18.35 -0.25 -1.09
CA ASP A 18 18.34 -0.41 -2.54
C ASP A 18 17.18 -1.31 -2.99
N ALA A 19 16.96 -2.45 -2.30
CA ALA A 19 15.83 -3.34 -2.59
C ALA A 19 14.47 -2.66 -2.37
N SER A 20 14.34 -1.84 -1.32
CA SER A 20 13.11 -1.10 -1.03
C SER A 20 12.85 0.01 -2.06
N PHE A 21 13.91 0.70 -2.49
CA PHE A 21 13.86 1.69 -3.55
C PHE A 21 13.46 1.06 -4.88
N ASP A 22 14.13 -0.03 -5.28
CA ASP A 22 13.82 -0.77 -6.50
C ASP A 22 12.38 -1.28 -6.50
N PHE A 23 11.91 -1.79 -5.36
CA PHE A 23 10.53 -2.25 -5.23
C PHE A 23 9.54 -1.09 -5.37
N ARG A 24 9.80 0.04 -4.73
CA ARG A 24 8.99 1.27 -4.89
C ARG A 24 8.89 1.69 -6.35
N GLU A 25 10.01 1.75 -7.07
CA GLU A 25 10.03 2.16 -8.48
C GLU A 25 9.26 1.18 -9.37
N ARG A 26 9.35 -0.13 -9.09
CA ARG A 26 8.53 -1.14 -9.79
C ARG A 26 7.04 -0.92 -9.56
N LEU A 27 6.62 -0.60 -8.33
CA LEU A 27 5.22 -0.32 -8.05
C LEU A 27 4.74 0.96 -8.75
N LEU A 28 5.57 2.01 -8.79
CA LEU A 28 5.25 3.24 -9.53
C LEU A 28 5.14 3.02 -11.05
N ALA A 29 5.79 1.99 -11.58
CA ALA A 29 5.69 1.59 -12.98
C ALA A 29 4.36 0.90 -13.35
N ASN A 30 3.54 0.50 -12.36
CA ASN A 30 2.23 -0.13 -12.58
C ASN A 30 1.13 0.85 -13.07
N ASN A 31 1.49 2.07 -13.50
CA ASN A 31 0.57 3.07 -14.03
C ASN A 31 -0.64 3.36 -13.14
N TRP A 32 -0.44 3.35 -11.82
CA TRP A 32 -1.49 3.70 -10.86
C TRP A 32 -2.11 5.07 -11.21
N PRO A 33 -3.45 5.16 -11.23
CA PRO A 33 -4.14 6.41 -11.52
C PRO A 33 -3.71 7.49 -10.52
N ASP A 34 -3.53 8.71 -11.03
CA ASP A 34 -3.47 9.90 -10.19
C ASP A 34 -4.88 10.45 -9.93
N GLU A 35 -4.98 11.57 -9.21
CA GLU A 35 -6.27 12.20 -8.88
C GLU A 35 -7.13 12.50 -10.12
N LEU A 36 -6.53 13.01 -11.20
CA LEU A 36 -7.27 13.31 -12.43
C LEU A 36 -7.81 12.04 -13.05
N LYS A 37 -6.96 11.00 -13.17
CA LYS A 37 -7.39 9.73 -13.75
C LYS A 37 -8.42 9.01 -12.89
N LEU A 38 -8.31 9.12 -11.58
CA LEU A 38 -9.27 8.54 -10.66
C LEU A 38 -10.64 9.23 -10.75
N LEU A 39 -10.69 10.56 -10.90
CA LEU A 39 -11.96 11.27 -11.10
C LEU A 39 -12.65 10.86 -12.40
N GLU A 40 -11.89 10.67 -13.48
CA GLU A 40 -12.40 10.10 -14.73
C GLU A 40 -12.99 8.70 -14.52
N LEU A 41 -12.26 7.83 -13.80
CA LEU A 41 -12.68 6.46 -13.52
C LEU A 41 -13.99 6.41 -12.70
N LEU A 42 -14.09 7.29 -11.71
CA LEU A 42 -15.28 7.44 -10.86
C LEU A 42 -16.42 8.19 -11.55
N LYS A 43 -16.24 8.60 -12.82
CA LYS A 43 -17.20 9.39 -13.61
C LYS A 43 -17.65 10.66 -12.86
N ARG A 44 -16.76 11.26 -12.07
CA ARG A 44 -17.01 12.51 -11.35
C ARG A 44 -16.41 13.68 -12.14
N PRO A 45 -17.12 14.81 -12.25
CA PRO A 45 -16.55 16.00 -12.88
C PRO A 45 -15.34 16.50 -12.09
N ASP A 46 -14.28 16.91 -12.80
CA ASP A 46 -13.11 17.56 -12.18
C ASP A 46 -13.51 18.93 -11.61
N GLY A 47 -12.99 19.24 -10.42
CA GLY A 47 -13.33 20.43 -9.66
C GLY A 47 -12.75 20.41 -8.24
N ALA A 48 -12.72 21.57 -7.59
CA ALA A 48 -12.21 21.71 -6.22
C ALA A 48 -12.95 20.78 -5.23
N ASP A 49 -14.27 20.64 -5.39
CA ASP A 49 -15.10 19.75 -4.58
C ASP A 49 -14.74 18.27 -4.77
N ALA A 50 -14.35 17.88 -5.99
CA ALA A 50 -14.00 16.51 -6.33
C ALA A 50 -12.62 16.13 -5.76
N LYS A 51 -11.64 17.03 -5.84
CA LYS A 51 -10.31 16.84 -5.22
C LYS A 51 -10.38 16.84 -3.69
N TYR A 52 -11.22 17.70 -3.13
CA TYR A 52 -11.50 17.70 -1.69
C TYR A 52 -12.15 16.38 -1.26
N ALA A 53 -13.12 15.86 -2.04
CA ALA A 53 -13.72 14.57 -1.77
C ALA A 53 -12.71 13.41 -1.79
N LEU A 54 -11.79 13.37 -2.76
CA LEU A 54 -10.73 12.35 -2.77
C LEU A 54 -9.78 12.47 -1.56
N THR A 55 -9.49 13.69 -1.13
CA THR A 55 -8.69 13.92 0.09
C THR A 55 -9.41 13.39 1.32
N LEU A 56 -10.72 13.63 1.45
CA LEU A 56 -11.53 13.06 2.53
C LEU A 56 -11.59 11.53 2.47
N MET A 57 -11.81 10.95 1.29
CA MET A 57 -11.80 9.49 1.12
C MET A 57 -10.47 8.87 1.54
N ARG A 58 -9.35 9.58 1.32
CA ARG A 58 -8.03 9.13 1.79
C ARG A 58 -7.88 9.27 3.30
N SER A 59 -8.27 10.40 3.89
CA SER A 59 -8.17 10.62 5.34
C SER A 59 -9.08 9.68 6.13
N ASP A 60 -10.23 9.34 5.56
CA ASP A 60 -11.25 8.51 6.20
C ASP A 60 -10.98 7.00 6.00
N GLY A 61 -9.86 6.65 5.35
CA GLY A 61 -9.48 5.26 5.11
C GLY A 61 -10.39 4.54 4.12
N VAL A 62 -11.13 5.27 3.28
CA VAL A 62 -11.93 4.71 2.18
C VAL A 62 -11.04 4.35 0.99
N LEU A 63 -9.92 5.06 0.84
CA LEU A 63 -9.02 4.92 -0.30
C LEU A 63 -7.56 5.04 0.14
N LEU A 64 -6.71 4.13 -0.31
CA LEU A 64 -5.27 4.20 -0.15
C LEU A 64 -4.70 5.11 -1.24
N GLY A 65 -4.02 6.16 -0.80
CA GLY A 65 -3.15 6.97 -1.67
C GLY A 65 -1.70 6.73 -1.29
N VAL A 66 -0.84 6.64 -2.31
CA VAL A 66 0.60 6.50 -2.16
C VAL A 66 1.28 7.76 -2.69
N TRP A 67 2.10 8.41 -1.87
CA TRP A 67 2.79 9.63 -2.26
C TRP A 67 3.96 9.35 -3.22
N SER A 68 3.85 9.89 -4.43
CA SER A 68 4.92 9.88 -5.42
C SER A 68 5.73 11.17 -5.33
N THR A 69 6.94 11.08 -4.77
CA THR A 69 7.87 12.22 -4.72
C THR A 69 8.20 12.75 -6.12
N PRO A 70 8.50 11.91 -7.14
CA PRO A 70 8.82 12.40 -8.48
C PRO A 70 7.66 13.10 -9.19
N ARG A 71 6.40 12.75 -8.87
CA ARG A 71 5.20 13.32 -9.50
C ARG A 71 4.51 14.38 -8.64
N GLU A 72 5.02 14.61 -7.43
CA GLU A 72 4.48 15.52 -6.40
C GLU A 72 2.97 15.38 -6.19
N ARG A 73 2.48 14.14 -6.19
CA ARG A 73 1.07 13.83 -6.03
C ARG A 73 0.84 12.44 -5.46
N PHE A 74 -0.38 12.21 -4.99
CA PHE A 74 -0.83 10.88 -4.65
C PHE A 74 -1.18 10.09 -5.91
N LEU A 75 -0.76 8.83 -5.92
CA LEU A 75 -1.20 7.80 -6.84
C LEU A 75 -2.06 6.80 -6.09
N TYR A 76 -3.00 6.18 -6.78
CA TYR A 76 -3.98 5.30 -6.18
C TYR A 76 -3.75 3.87 -6.66
N PRO A 77 -3.25 2.97 -5.79
CA PRO A 77 -2.97 1.60 -6.18
C PRO A 77 -4.19 0.90 -6.78
N ASP A 78 -3.95 0.13 -7.83
CA ASP A 78 -4.96 -0.49 -8.70
C ASP A 78 -5.81 -1.57 -8.04
N PHE A 79 -5.28 -2.27 -7.02
CA PHE A 79 -6.00 -3.32 -6.28
C PHE A 79 -7.35 -2.88 -5.70
N GLN A 80 -7.56 -1.57 -5.56
CA GLN A 80 -8.75 -0.97 -4.99
C GLN A 80 -9.95 -1.00 -5.94
N PHE A 81 -9.73 -1.29 -7.22
CA PHE A 81 -10.73 -1.20 -8.27
C PHE A 81 -11.00 -2.58 -8.87
N ASP A 82 -12.27 -2.86 -9.19
CA ASP A 82 -12.66 -4.02 -9.99
C ASP A 82 -12.38 -3.81 -11.49
N ASP A 83 -12.65 -4.83 -12.30
CA ASP A 83 -12.45 -4.78 -13.76
C ASP A 83 -13.30 -3.69 -14.45
N ASP A 84 -14.39 -3.25 -13.82
CA ASP A 84 -15.25 -2.15 -14.28
C ASP A 84 -14.73 -0.77 -13.82
N GLY A 85 -13.61 -0.72 -13.09
CA GLY A 85 -13.03 0.49 -12.53
C GLY A 85 -13.76 1.03 -11.30
N ARG A 86 -14.61 0.23 -10.65
CA ARG A 86 -15.36 0.64 -9.46
C ARG A 86 -14.55 0.33 -8.22
N LEU A 87 -14.63 1.22 -7.23
CA LEU A 87 -14.01 1.00 -5.93
C LEU A 87 -14.63 -0.23 -5.26
N ILE A 88 -13.79 -1.19 -4.88
CA ILE A 88 -14.18 -2.39 -4.13
C ILE A 88 -14.57 -1.95 -2.71
N PRO A 89 -15.81 -2.22 -2.23
CA PRO A 89 -16.27 -1.77 -0.92
C PRO A 89 -15.38 -2.20 0.25
N GLU A 90 -14.83 -3.42 0.16
CA GLU A 90 -13.98 -4.04 1.17
C GLU A 90 -12.62 -3.35 1.35
N VAL A 91 -12.21 -2.45 0.45
CA VAL A 91 -10.99 -1.64 0.61
C VAL A 91 -11.03 -0.89 1.94
N SER A 92 -12.16 -0.27 2.25
CA SER A 92 -12.34 0.48 3.49
C SER A 92 -12.19 -0.39 4.74
N LEU A 93 -12.63 -1.65 4.68
CA LEU A 93 -12.46 -2.62 5.76
C LEU A 93 -11.02 -3.07 5.89
N LEU A 94 -10.32 -3.23 4.77
CA LEU A 94 -8.91 -3.62 4.76
C LEU A 94 -8.05 -2.51 5.37
N LEU A 95 -8.27 -1.25 4.97
CA LEU A 95 -7.51 -0.11 5.45
C LEU A 95 -7.75 0.21 6.93
N GLN A 96 -8.87 -0.25 7.51
CA GLN A 96 -9.09 -0.20 8.97
C GLN A 96 -8.26 -1.23 9.74
N VAL A 97 -7.89 -2.35 9.11
CA VAL A 97 -7.10 -3.41 9.74
C VAL A 97 -5.61 -3.16 9.56
N LEU A 98 -5.20 -2.65 8.40
CA LEU A 98 -3.79 -2.39 8.12
C LEU A 98 -3.26 -1.22 8.96
N PRO A 99 -1.99 -1.30 9.43
CA PRO A 99 -1.40 -0.23 10.22
C PRO A 99 -1.30 1.07 9.42
N ALA A 100 -1.82 2.16 9.98
CA ALA A 100 -1.75 3.50 9.41
C ALA A 100 -0.76 4.41 10.15
N ASP A 101 -0.23 3.96 11.29
CA ASP A 101 0.76 4.68 12.08
C ASP A 101 2.06 4.91 11.28
N ASN A 102 2.47 6.19 11.22
CA ASN A 102 3.61 6.66 10.44
C ASN A 102 3.56 6.28 8.95
N ASP A 103 2.35 6.11 8.38
CA ASP A 103 2.14 5.76 6.97
C ASP A 103 1.36 6.82 6.18
N ASP A 104 1.64 8.09 6.44
CA ASP A 104 1.03 9.23 5.74
C ASP A 104 1.26 9.20 4.22
N ALA A 105 2.39 8.61 3.81
CA ALA A 105 2.76 8.43 2.41
C ALA A 105 2.20 7.13 1.79
N GLY A 106 1.53 6.27 2.56
CA GLY A 106 0.88 5.04 2.11
C GLY A 106 1.80 3.88 1.71
N TRP A 107 3.12 4.04 1.87
CA TRP A 107 4.12 3.06 1.41
C TRP A 107 4.17 1.79 2.24
N ARG A 108 3.94 1.86 3.56
CA ARG A 108 3.95 0.68 4.43
C ARG A 108 2.81 -0.27 4.03
N ARG A 109 1.61 0.26 3.85
CA ARG A 109 0.45 -0.51 3.39
C ARG A 109 0.64 -1.01 1.96
N ALA A 110 1.16 -0.17 1.06
CA ALA A 110 1.47 -0.60 -0.30
C ALA A 110 2.49 -1.74 -0.34
N PHE A 111 3.54 -1.71 0.48
CA PHE A 111 4.51 -2.79 0.52
C PHE A 111 3.90 -4.10 0.99
N TRP A 112 3.08 -4.08 2.03
CA TRP A 112 2.37 -5.28 2.48
C TRP A 112 1.46 -5.84 1.37
N LEU A 113 0.71 -4.97 0.69
CA LEU A 113 -0.24 -5.36 -0.35
C LEU A 113 0.40 -5.97 -1.60
N TYR A 114 1.58 -5.50 -2.00
CA TYR A 114 2.22 -5.94 -3.25
C TYR A 114 3.39 -6.91 -3.04
N SER A 115 3.72 -7.26 -1.80
CA SER A 115 4.76 -8.25 -1.51
C SER A 115 4.21 -9.68 -1.53
N PRO A 116 5.01 -10.67 -2.00
CA PRO A 116 4.69 -12.09 -1.82
C PRO A 116 4.38 -12.41 -0.36
N HIS A 117 3.28 -13.12 -0.12
CA HIS A 117 2.75 -13.32 1.22
C HIS A 117 2.64 -14.81 1.59
N ALA A 118 3.21 -15.20 2.74
CA ALA A 118 3.32 -16.60 3.14
C ALA A 118 1.95 -17.28 3.34
N LEU A 119 0.99 -16.59 3.98
CA LEU A 119 -0.39 -17.07 4.15
C LEU A 119 -1.22 -17.10 2.86
N LEU A 120 -0.67 -16.59 1.75
CA LEU A 120 -1.28 -16.56 0.43
C LEU A 120 -0.43 -17.33 -0.59
N GLU A 121 0.33 -18.33 -0.14
CA GLU A 121 1.12 -19.22 -1.01
C GLU A 121 2.15 -18.47 -1.87
N GLY A 122 2.63 -17.33 -1.39
CA GLY A 122 3.59 -16.47 -2.10
C GLY A 122 2.94 -15.49 -3.09
N HIS A 123 1.62 -15.50 -3.24
CA HIS A 123 0.92 -14.46 -3.99
C HIS A 123 0.86 -13.15 -3.18
N ALA A 124 0.85 -12.03 -3.90
CA ALA A 124 0.64 -10.73 -3.30
C ALA A 124 -0.84 -10.54 -2.92
N PRO A 125 -1.16 -9.94 -1.75
CA PRO A 125 -2.53 -9.63 -1.35
C PRO A 125 -3.30 -8.85 -2.43
N SER A 126 -2.66 -7.88 -3.08
CA SER A 126 -3.24 -7.07 -4.17
C SER A 126 -3.71 -7.90 -5.36
N SER A 127 -3.02 -9.00 -5.68
CA SER A 127 -3.37 -9.88 -6.80
C SER A 127 -4.57 -10.78 -6.50
N ILE A 128 -4.89 -11.00 -5.22
CA ILE A 128 -6.03 -11.82 -4.79
C ILE A 128 -7.24 -10.94 -4.49
N PHE A 129 -7.02 -9.71 -4.04
CA PHE A 129 -8.06 -8.86 -3.46
C PHE A 129 -9.28 -8.67 -4.36
N ALA A 130 -9.10 -8.43 -5.66
CA ALA A 130 -10.22 -8.25 -6.59
C ALA A 130 -11.09 -9.51 -6.76
N LEU A 131 -10.52 -10.70 -6.55
CA LEU A 131 -11.20 -11.99 -6.71
C LEU A 131 -11.78 -12.50 -5.39
N ASP A 132 -11.03 -12.35 -4.29
CA ASP A 132 -11.42 -12.79 -2.95
C ASP A 132 -10.95 -11.79 -1.87
N PRO A 133 -11.68 -10.68 -1.69
CA PRO A 133 -11.37 -9.70 -0.65
C PRO A 133 -11.40 -10.31 0.76
N ARG A 134 -12.24 -11.34 0.98
CA ARG A 134 -12.42 -11.95 2.30
C ARG A 134 -11.17 -12.68 2.74
N LYS A 135 -10.54 -13.46 1.85
CA LYS A 135 -9.29 -14.15 2.13
C LYS A 135 -8.18 -13.19 2.56
N VAL A 136 -8.06 -12.05 1.86
CA VAL A 136 -7.05 -11.02 2.20
C VAL A 136 -7.38 -10.34 3.52
N LEU A 137 -8.65 -10.05 3.80
CA LEU A 137 -9.09 -9.50 5.09
C LEU A 137 -8.80 -10.44 6.25
N GLU A 138 -9.01 -11.75 6.09
CA GLU A 138 -8.69 -12.74 7.12
C GLU A 138 -7.18 -12.77 7.42
N VAL A 139 -6.35 -12.74 6.37
CA VAL A 139 -4.90 -12.65 6.50
C VAL A 139 -4.46 -11.37 7.21
N ALA A 140 -4.99 -10.21 6.79
CA ALA A 140 -4.68 -8.93 7.45
C ALA A 140 -5.09 -8.95 8.94
N LYS A 141 -6.25 -9.51 9.28
CA LYS A 141 -6.70 -9.62 10.67
C LYS A 141 -5.82 -10.57 11.48
N ALA A 142 -5.38 -11.68 10.90
CA ALA A 142 -4.50 -12.62 11.58
C ALA A 142 -3.15 -11.94 11.96
N GLU A 143 -2.65 -11.04 11.11
CA GLU A 143 -1.38 -10.34 11.35
C GLU A 143 -1.51 -9.10 12.23
N PHE A 144 -2.57 -8.31 12.07
CA PHE A 144 -2.68 -6.97 12.68
C PHE A 144 -3.77 -6.84 13.75
N ASN A 145 -4.75 -7.76 13.81
CA ASN A 145 -5.75 -7.82 14.89
C ASN A 145 -5.38 -8.82 15.99
N ALA A 146 -4.25 -9.53 15.89
CA ALA A 146 -3.68 -10.20 17.05
C ALA A 146 -3.34 -9.09 18.08
N LEU A 147 -4.06 -9.09 19.21
CA LEU A 147 -3.86 -8.17 20.34
C LEU A 147 -2.36 -7.98 20.62
N PRO A 148 -1.94 -6.80 21.11
CA PRO A 148 -0.59 -6.65 21.64
C PRO A 148 -0.43 -7.73 22.71
N ASP A 149 0.54 -8.63 22.52
CA ASP A 149 0.96 -9.54 23.56
C ASP A 149 1.30 -8.66 24.77
N SER A 150 0.41 -8.69 25.77
CA SER A 150 0.63 -8.04 27.05
C SER A 150 1.60 -8.93 27.81
N GLY A 151 2.87 -8.80 27.43
CA GLY A 151 4.06 -9.42 27.99
C GLY A 151 5.18 -8.79 27.16
N TRP A 152 6.04 -7.94 27.69
CA TRP A 152 6.93 -8.14 28.83
C TRP A 152 7.23 -6.82 29.55
#